data_AF-A0A2W5S5I7-F1
#
_entry.id   AF-A0A2W5S5I7-F1
#
_cell.length_a   1.000
_cell.length_b   1.000
_cell.length_c   1.000
_cell.angle_alpha   90.00
_cell.angle_beta   90.00
_cell.angle_gamma   90.00
#
_symmetry.space_group_name_H-M   'P 1'
#
loop_
_entity.id
_entity.type
_entity.pdbx_description
1 polymer ?
#
loop_
_entity_poly.entity_id
_entity_poly.type
_entity_poly.pdbx_seq_one_letter_code
_entity_poly.pdbx_strand_id
1 'polypeptide(L)'
;MFDLPFPAPSAPFPAGVVPDIAHSTFDPALPFSLTLPDRNPAAAMSGEARPRIIGHFTTLPEAMRGAIRMAEELAPDAAPRMLAILDRDERLVLAGAAANGAVAWCAPVTTATEARAVVMEASQLRAQASRAVDWQESDLATRLRQRADLLEARLVDPLWRAFAARALQIAA
;
A
#
# COMPACT_ATOMS: atom_id res chain seq x y z
N MET A 1 22.43 62.58 -3.50
CA MET A 1 22.47 61.87 -4.80
C MET A 1 22.13 60.42 -4.51
N PHE A 2 20.98 59.98 -5.01
CA PHE A 2 20.31 58.67 -4.87
C PHE A 2 19.68 58.32 -3.51
N ASP A 3 18.50 58.89 -3.28
CA ASP A 3 17.35 58.25 -2.65
C ASP A 3 16.77 57.19 -3.60
N LEU A 4 16.55 55.96 -3.12
CA LEU A 4 15.57 55.03 -3.68
C LEU A 4 14.91 54.23 -2.53
N PRO A 5 13.57 54.17 -2.46
CA PRO A 5 12.84 53.49 -1.39
C PRO A 5 12.73 51.99 -1.65
N PHE A 6 12.76 51.21 -0.56
CA PHE A 6 12.35 49.81 -0.51
C PHE A 6 10.83 49.70 -0.76
N PRO A 7 10.35 48.87 -1.70
CA PRO A 7 8.94 48.51 -1.73
C PRO A 7 8.66 47.41 -0.70
N ALA A 8 7.74 47.69 0.22
CA ALA A 8 7.08 46.69 1.05
C ALA A 8 6.26 45.74 0.17
N PRO A 9 6.08 44.47 0.57
CA PRO A 9 5.32 43.49 -0.20
C PRO A 9 3.83 43.85 -0.18
N SER A 10 3.23 43.98 -1.36
CA SER A 10 1.78 44.09 -1.52
C SER A 10 1.36 43.28 -2.73
N ALA A 11 1.05 42.01 -2.47
CA ALA A 11 0.06 41.29 -3.24
C ALA A 11 -0.77 40.48 -2.24
N PRO A 12 -2.09 40.70 -2.14
CA PRO A 12 -2.96 39.76 -1.47
C PRO A 12 -2.89 38.44 -2.25
N PHE A 13 -2.41 37.39 -1.60
CA PHE A 13 -2.54 36.04 -2.14
C PHE A 13 -4.03 35.82 -2.47
N PRO A 14 -4.38 35.37 -3.69
CA PRO A 14 -5.72 34.90 -3.94
C PRO A 14 -5.98 33.73 -2.99
N ALA A 15 -6.84 33.98 -2.01
CA ALA A 15 -7.44 32.93 -1.21
C ALA A 15 -8.15 31.95 -2.16
N GLY A 16 -7.81 30.67 -2.06
CA GLY A 16 -8.63 29.61 -2.66
C GLY A 16 -7.92 28.75 -3.70
N VAL A 17 -6.85 28.06 -3.31
CA VAL A 17 -6.79 26.61 -3.51
C VAL A 17 -6.18 26.04 -2.23
N VAL A 18 -7.05 25.69 -1.28
CA VAL A 18 -6.68 24.70 -0.27
C VAL A 18 -6.31 23.45 -1.08
N PRO A 19 -5.13 22.84 -0.93
CA PRO A 19 -4.89 21.55 -1.56
C PRO A 19 -6.01 20.63 -1.09
N ASP A 20 -6.77 20.12 -2.07
CA ASP A 20 -7.93 19.29 -1.82
C ASP A 20 -7.53 18.23 -0.79
N ILE A 21 -8.14 18.35 0.38
CA ILE A 21 -7.91 17.47 1.50
C ILE A 21 -8.42 16.14 0.98
N ALA A 22 -7.52 15.23 0.59
CA ALA A 22 -7.87 13.98 -0.07
C ALA A 22 -8.71 13.12 0.87
N HIS A 23 -10.03 13.35 0.85
CA HIS A 23 -11.01 12.57 1.56
C HIS A 23 -11.06 11.21 0.87
N SER A 24 -10.82 10.15 1.63
CA SER A 24 -11.13 8.80 1.18
C SER A 24 -12.62 8.78 0.84
N THR A 25 -12.94 8.69 -0.45
CA THR A 25 -14.32 8.69 -0.93
C THR A 25 -14.70 7.25 -1.25
N PHE A 26 -15.93 6.84 -0.95
CA PHE A 26 -16.45 5.53 -1.34
C PHE A 26 -17.17 5.61 -2.69
N ASP A 27 -16.50 6.19 -3.69
CA ASP A 27 -16.97 6.21 -5.07
C ASP A 27 -16.25 5.13 -5.89
N PRO A 28 -16.94 4.05 -6.29
CA PRO A 28 -16.34 2.97 -7.06
C PRO A 28 -15.94 3.38 -8.49
N ALA A 29 -16.34 4.57 -8.96
CA ALA A 29 -15.91 5.09 -10.26
C ALA A 29 -14.45 5.57 -10.26
N LEU A 30 -13.88 5.79 -9.07
CA LEU A 30 -12.51 6.28 -8.93
C LEU A 30 -11.47 5.18 -9.27
N PRO A 31 -10.35 5.55 -9.92
CA PRO A 31 -9.44 4.61 -10.56
C PRO A 31 -8.57 3.78 -9.60
N PHE A 32 -8.39 4.22 -8.35
CA PHE A 32 -7.56 3.50 -7.38
C PHE A 32 -8.38 3.19 -6.13
N SER A 33 -8.25 1.97 -5.63
CA SER A 33 -8.79 1.56 -4.34
C SER A 33 -7.66 1.18 -3.39
N LEU A 34 -7.71 1.69 -2.17
CA LEU A 34 -6.85 1.24 -1.09
C LEU A 34 -7.58 0.16 -0.30
N THR A 35 -6.90 -0.96 -0.02
CA THR A 35 -7.51 -2.16 0.52
C THR A 35 -6.68 -2.78 1.65
N LEU A 36 -7.36 -3.53 2.51
CA LEU A 36 -6.78 -4.41 3.52
C LEU A 36 -7.10 -5.86 3.18
N PRO A 37 -6.23 -6.83 3.52
CA PRO A 37 -6.54 -8.25 3.33
C PRO A 37 -7.77 -8.65 4.16
N ASP A 38 -8.54 -9.59 3.64
CA ASP A 38 -9.62 -10.22 4.39
C ASP A 38 -9.03 -10.99 5.58
N ARG A 39 -9.61 -10.78 6.76
CA ARG A 39 -9.21 -11.48 7.99
C ARG A 39 -10.05 -12.71 8.26
N ASN A 40 -11.07 -13.00 7.45
CA ASN A 40 -11.91 -14.17 7.60
C ASN A 40 -11.17 -15.43 7.11
N PRO A 41 -10.76 -16.35 8.01
CA PRO A 41 -10.04 -17.55 7.61
C PRO A 41 -10.90 -18.50 6.75
N ALA A 42 -12.22 -18.54 6.96
CA ALA A 42 -13.10 -19.38 6.17
C ALA A 42 -13.24 -18.87 4.73
N ALA A 43 -13.28 -17.54 4.55
CA ALA A 43 -13.27 -16.92 3.22
C ALA A 43 -11.93 -17.18 2.50
N ALA A 44 -10.81 -17.13 3.23
CA ALA A 44 -9.50 -17.46 2.66
C ALA A 44 -9.41 -18.93 2.21
N MET A 45 -9.97 -19.87 2.97
CA MET A 45 -9.97 -21.30 2.61
C MET A 45 -10.90 -21.64 1.44
N SER A 46 -12.01 -20.92 1.29
CA SER A 46 -12.99 -21.12 0.20
C SER A 46 -12.64 -20.39 -1.09
N GLY A 47 -11.65 -19.50 -1.06
CA GLY A 47 -11.33 -18.60 -2.17
C GLY A 47 -12.29 -17.43 -2.31
N GLU A 48 -13.19 -17.23 -1.34
CA GLU A 48 -14.14 -16.12 -1.30
C GLU A 48 -13.58 -14.86 -0.66
N ALA A 49 -12.36 -14.91 -0.09
CA ALA A 49 -11.72 -13.76 0.53
C ALA A 49 -11.66 -12.56 -0.43
N ARG A 50 -12.32 -11.47 -0.04
CA ARG A 50 -12.31 -10.22 -0.80
C ARG A 50 -11.54 -9.15 -0.03
N PRO A 51 -10.64 -8.40 -0.67
CA PRO A 51 -9.99 -7.27 -0.03
C PRO A 51 -11.02 -6.29 0.51
N ARG A 52 -10.83 -5.85 1.75
CA ARG A 52 -11.69 -4.83 2.35
C ARG A 52 -11.23 -3.46 1.88
N ILE A 53 -12.06 -2.81 1.05
CA ILE A 53 -11.80 -1.46 0.57
C ILE A 53 -11.92 -0.46 1.73
N ILE A 54 -10.90 0.38 1.89
CA ILE A 54 -10.85 1.45 2.90
C ILE A 54 -10.99 2.85 2.31
N GLY A 55 -10.88 2.98 0.98
CA GLY A 55 -11.18 4.23 0.28
C GLY A 55 -10.83 4.14 -1.19
N HIS A 56 -11.41 5.03 -1.99
CA HIS A 56 -11.06 5.21 -3.39
C HIS A 56 -10.44 6.59 -3.61
N PHE A 57 -9.58 6.69 -4.62
CA PHE A 57 -8.74 7.84 -4.91
C PHE A 57 -8.62 8.10 -6.41
N THR A 58 -8.46 9.37 -6.78
CA THR A 58 -8.34 9.78 -8.19
C THR A 58 -6.95 9.50 -8.74
N THR A 59 -5.92 9.57 -7.90
CA THR A 59 -4.51 9.41 -8.28
C THR A 59 -3.75 8.47 -7.37
N LEU A 60 -2.68 7.83 -7.88
CA LEU A 60 -1.81 6.98 -7.07
C LEU A 60 -1.17 7.74 -5.88
N PRO A 61 -0.64 8.97 -6.04
CA PRO A 61 -0.09 9.71 -4.91
C PRO A 61 -1.11 10.02 -3.81
N GLU A 62 -2.38 10.25 -4.16
CA GLU A 62 -3.46 10.39 -3.16
C GLU A 62 -3.73 9.07 -2.44
N ALA A 63 -3.78 7.95 -3.15
CA ALA A 63 -3.92 6.63 -2.53
C ALA A 63 -2.76 6.30 -1.59
N MET A 64 -1.53 6.65 -1.97
CA MET A 64 -0.34 6.51 -1.12
C MET A 64 -0.43 7.37 0.15
N ARG A 65 -0.88 8.64 0.03
CA ARG A 65 -1.16 9.50 1.20
C ARG A 65 -2.27 8.92 2.08
N GLY A 66 -3.32 8.37 1.48
CA GLY A 66 -4.38 7.68 2.21
C GLY A 66 -3.86 6.51 3.03
N ALA A 67 -2.91 5.75 2.49
CA ALA A 67 -2.25 4.65 3.18
C ALA A 67 -1.39 5.13 4.37
N ILE A 68 -0.66 6.25 4.21
CA ILE A 68 0.11 6.87 5.29
C ILE A 68 -0.81 7.34 6.41
N ARG A 69 -1.90 8.05 6.09
CA ARG A 69 -2.89 8.48 7.10
C ARG A 69 -3.46 7.29 7.87
N MET A 70 -3.78 6.20 7.18
CA MET A 70 -4.23 4.98 7.84
C MET A 70 -3.15 4.40 8.77
N ALA A 71 -1.87 4.51 8.40
CA ALA A 71 -0.75 4.09 9.24
C ALA A 71 -0.55 4.99 10.47
N GLU A 72 -0.85 6.29 10.38
CA GLU A 72 -0.81 7.25 11.49
C GLU A 72 -1.88 6.97 12.54
N GLU A 73 -3.02 6.43 12.12
CA GLU A 73 -4.11 5.99 13.01
C GLU A 73 -3.81 4.67 13.74
N LEU A 74 -2.75 3.94 13.34
CA LEU A 74 -2.34 2.72 14.04
C LEU A 74 -1.63 3.07 15.36
N ALA A 75 -1.96 2.32 16.41
CA ALA A 75 -1.21 2.38 17.65
C ALA A 75 0.28 2.05 17.39
N PRO A 76 1.24 2.70 18.08
CA PRO A 76 2.67 2.47 17.87
C PRO A 76 3.10 0.99 18.03
N ASP A 77 2.45 0.27 18.95
CA ASP A 77 2.76 -1.15 19.21
C ASP A 77 1.87 -2.12 18.40
N ALA A 78 1.06 -1.60 17.47
CA ALA A 78 0.24 -2.45 16.63
C ALA A 78 1.11 -3.26 15.67
N ALA A 79 0.77 -4.54 15.51
CA ALA A 79 1.42 -5.38 14.50
C ALA A 79 1.26 -4.74 13.11
N PRO A 80 2.30 -4.80 12.24
CA PRO A 80 2.24 -4.25 10.90
C PRO A 80 1.02 -4.76 10.12
N ARG A 81 0.33 -3.86 9.43
CA ARG A 81 -0.85 -4.19 8.63
C ARG A 81 -0.51 -4.13 7.15
N MET A 82 -0.70 -5.25 6.45
CA MET A 82 -0.59 -5.29 5.00
C MET A 82 -1.69 -4.45 4.35
N LEU A 83 -1.33 -3.70 3.32
CA LEU A 83 -2.20 -2.82 2.52
C LEU A 83 -1.92 -3.10 1.04
N ALA A 84 -2.93 -2.93 0.20
CA ALA A 84 -2.75 -2.94 -1.25
C ALA A 84 -3.53 -1.79 -1.91
N ILE A 85 -2.90 -1.13 -2.86
CA ILE A 85 -3.54 -0.21 -3.81
C ILE A 85 -3.81 -1.02 -5.08
N LEU A 86 -5.08 -1.11 -5.46
CA LEU A 86 -5.53 -1.75 -6.68
C LEU A 86 -6.01 -0.69 -7.67
N ASP A 87 -5.90 -0.98 -8.98
CA ASP A 87 -6.58 -0.19 -10.00
C ASP A 87 -8.07 -0.58 -10.10
N ARG A 88 -8.79 0.07 -11.02
CA ARG A 88 -10.22 -0.17 -11.26
C ARG A 88 -10.55 -1.58 -11.77
N ASP A 89 -9.56 -2.28 -12.33
CA ASP A 89 -9.69 -3.65 -12.84
C ASP A 89 -9.20 -4.67 -11.79
N GLU A 90 -9.09 -4.25 -10.52
CA GLU A 90 -8.57 -5.03 -9.39
C GLU A 90 -7.10 -5.49 -9.55
N ARG A 91 -6.33 -4.85 -10.44
CA ARG A 91 -4.91 -5.17 -10.61
C ARG A 91 -4.07 -4.54 -9.51
N LEU A 92 -3.11 -5.29 -8.98
CA LEU A 92 -2.21 -4.79 -7.95
C LEU A 92 -1.29 -3.70 -8.51
N VAL A 93 -1.37 -2.49 -7.94
CA VAL A 93 -0.52 -1.34 -8.29
C VAL A 93 0.65 -1.21 -7.31
N LEU A 94 0.37 -1.25 -6.01
CA LEU A 94 1.37 -1.18 -4.94
C LEU A 94 0.86 -1.94 -3.71
N ALA A 95 1.76 -2.55 -2.95
CA ALA A 95 1.45 -3.11 -1.65
C ALA A 95 2.61 -2.89 -0.67
N GLY A 96 2.29 -2.91 0.62
CA GLY A 96 3.26 -2.64 1.67
C GLY A 96 2.70 -2.83 3.06
N ALA A 97 3.58 -2.76 4.06
CA ALA A 97 3.19 -2.89 5.47
C ALA A 97 3.11 -1.51 6.13
N ALA A 98 1.92 -1.15 6.64
CA ALA A 98 1.73 0.01 7.51
C ALA A 98 2.17 -0.32 8.94
N ALA A 99 3.03 0.54 9.50
CA ALA A 99 3.38 0.57 10.92
C ALA A 99 3.98 1.94 11.26
N ASN A 100 3.80 2.40 12.50
CA ASN A 100 4.47 3.60 13.02
C ASN A 100 4.29 4.87 12.16
N GLY A 101 3.08 5.12 11.65
CA GLY A 101 2.81 6.29 10.81
C GLY A 101 3.43 6.24 9.41
N ALA A 102 4.04 5.12 9.02
CA ALA A 102 4.67 4.95 7.71
C ALA A 102 4.19 3.67 7.01
N VAL A 103 4.42 3.61 5.70
CA VAL A 103 4.18 2.42 4.90
C VAL A 103 5.51 1.96 4.31
N ALA A 104 5.96 0.76 4.70
CA ALA A 104 7.06 0.07 4.07
C ALA A 104 6.56 -0.57 2.76
N TRP A 105 6.62 0.20 1.67
CA TRP A 105 6.23 -0.27 0.35
C TRP A 105 7.19 -1.35 -0.18
N CYS A 106 6.62 -2.39 -0.79
CA CYS A 106 7.38 -3.47 -1.41
C CYS A 106 7.86 -3.04 -2.80
N ALA A 107 9.17 -3.13 -3.05
CA ALA A 107 9.72 -2.86 -4.38
C ALA A 107 9.18 -3.88 -5.40
N PRO A 108 8.52 -3.42 -6.49
CA PRO A 108 7.98 -4.31 -7.51
C PRO A 108 9.06 -5.20 -8.12
N VAL A 109 8.70 -6.44 -8.47
CA VAL A 109 9.56 -7.30 -9.29
C VAL A 109 9.79 -6.66 -10.66
N THR A 110 11.00 -6.81 -11.19
CA THR A 110 11.42 -6.19 -12.45
C THR A 110 11.32 -7.16 -13.63
N THR A 111 11.37 -8.47 -13.36
CA THR A 111 11.40 -9.52 -14.40
C THR A 111 10.44 -10.66 -14.09
N ALA A 112 10.04 -11.40 -15.13
CA ALA A 112 9.24 -12.62 -14.97
C ALA A 112 9.98 -13.73 -14.21
N THR A 113 11.31 -13.79 -14.30
CA THR A 113 12.12 -14.75 -13.54
C THR A 113 12.09 -14.45 -12.06
N GLU A 114 12.23 -13.17 -11.69
CA GLU A 114 12.07 -12.73 -10.31
C GLU A 114 10.66 -13.00 -9.78
N ALA A 115 9.63 -12.70 -10.58
CA ALA A 115 8.24 -13.00 -10.21
C ALA A 115 8.03 -14.50 -9.92
N ARG A 116 8.59 -15.39 -10.74
CA ARG A 116 8.53 -16.85 -10.50
C ARG A 116 9.26 -17.26 -9.22
N ALA A 117 10.44 -16.67 -8.96
CA ALA A 117 11.16 -16.93 -7.72
C ALA A 117 10.36 -16.51 -6.48
N VAL A 118 9.73 -15.33 -6.53
CA VAL A 118 8.83 -14.83 -5.48
C VAL A 118 7.67 -15.78 -5.22
N VAL A 119 6.98 -16.25 -6.27
CA VAL A 119 5.86 -17.21 -6.14
C VAL A 119 6.33 -18.51 -5.51
N MET A 120 7.49 -19.04 -5.92
CA MET A 120 8.06 -20.26 -5.36
C MET A 120 8.39 -20.11 -3.87
N GLU A 121 9.07 -19.03 -3.49
CA GLU A 121 9.45 -18.78 -2.10
C GLU A 121 8.22 -18.53 -1.21
N ALA A 122 7.25 -17.72 -1.66
CA ALA A 122 6.00 -17.50 -0.94
C ALA A 122 5.22 -18.80 -0.73
N SER A 123 5.15 -19.65 -1.77
CA SER A 123 4.50 -20.97 -1.68
C SER A 123 5.21 -21.88 -0.66
N GLN A 124 6.54 -21.87 -0.63
CA GLN A 124 7.31 -22.63 0.35
C GLN A 124 7.06 -22.14 1.78
N LEU A 125 7.02 -20.83 2.00
CA LEU A 125 6.71 -20.23 3.30
C LEU A 125 5.29 -20.61 3.77
N ARG A 126 4.30 -20.65 2.87
CA ARG A 126 2.96 -21.13 3.22
C ARG A 126 2.95 -22.60 3.60
N ALA A 127 3.67 -23.45 2.87
CA ALA A 127 3.78 -24.85 3.23
C ALA A 127 4.43 -25.04 4.61
N GLN A 128 5.46 -24.25 4.94
CA GLN A 128 6.05 -24.23 6.28
C GLN A 128 5.07 -23.72 7.34
N ALA A 129 4.30 -22.67 7.04
CA ALA A 129 3.30 -22.13 7.94
C ALA A 129 2.21 -23.17 8.27
N SER A 130 1.77 -23.95 7.29
CA SER A 130 0.82 -25.05 7.51
C SER A 130 1.40 -26.10 8.47
N ARG A 131 2.66 -26.51 8.26
CA ARG A 131 3.33 -27.46 9.18
C ARG A 131 3.48 -26.91 10.59
N ALA A 132 3.78 -25.62 10.73
CA ALA A 132 3.87 -24.96 12.03
C ALA A 132 2.52 -24.98 12.77
N VAL A 133 1.39 -24.86 12.06
CA VAL A 133 0.05 -25.06 12.66
C VAL A 133 -0.12 -26.49 13.16
N ASP A 134 0.29 -27.50 12.38
CA ASP A 134 0.20 -28.90 12.78
C ASP A 134 0.99 -29.21 14.07
N TRP A 135 2.08 -28.47 14.30
CA TRP A 135 2.91 -28.53 15.52
C TRP A 135 2.49 -27.56 16.62
N GLN A 136 1.34 -26.88 16.48
CA GLN A 136 0.82 -25.90 17.44
C GLN A 136 1.74 -24.68 17.67
N GLU A 137 2.61 -24.35 16.72
CA GLU A 137 3.47 -23.17 16.75
C GLU A 137 2.79 -21.97 16.06
N SER A 138 1.74 -21.43 16.69
CA SER A 138 0.91 -20.35 16.12
C SER A 138 1.70 -19.10 15.72
N ASP A 139 2.67 -18.71 16.54
CA ASP A 139 3.46 -17.51 16.32
C ASP A 139 4.41 -17.67 15.12
N LEU A 140 5.00 -18.86 14.97
CA LEU A 140 5.82 -19.18 13.81
C LEU A 140 4.96 -19.20 12.54
N ALA A 141 3.80 -19.87 12.58
CA ALA A 141 2.88 -19.90 11.45
C ALA A 141 2.47 -18.50 11.00
N THR A 142 2.20 -17.60 11.95
CA THR A 142 1.83 -16.20 11.67
C THR A 142 2.98 -15.44 11.00
N ARG A 143 4.21 -15.54 11.53
CA ARG A 143 5.38 -14.88 10.93
C ARG A 143 5.68 -15.40 9.51
N LEU A 144 5.55 -16.71 9.30
CA LEU A 144 5.76 -17.32 7.98
C LEU A 144 4.74 -16.83 6.94
N ARG A 145 3.46 -16.72 7.32
CA ARG A 145 2.41 -16.15 6.45
C ARG A 145 2.68 -14.68 6.13
N GLN A 146 3.01 -13.87 7.14
CA GLN A 146 3.35 -12.46 6.94
C GLN A 146 4.53 -12.29 5.98
N ARG A 147 5.54 -13.16 6.07
CA ARG A 147 6.69 -13.12 5.14
C ARG A 147 6.30 -13.52 3.72
N ALA A 148 5.41 -14.50 3.56
CA ALA A 148 4.86 -14.85 2.24
C ALA A 148 4.07 -13.67 1.64
N ASP A 149 3.23 -13.01 2.44
CA ASP A 149 2.43 -11.87 1.99
C ASP A 149 3.33 -10.68 1.58
N LEU A 150 4.42 -10.41 2.30
CA LEU A 150 5.41 -9.40 1.93
C LEU A 150 6.14 -9.72 0.62
N LEU A 151 6.39 -10.99 0.33
CA LEU A 151 6.97 -11.39 -0.95
C LEU A 151 5.97 -11.18 -2.09
N GLU A 152 4.72 -11.58 -1.90
CA GLU A 152 3.68 -11.43 -2.92
C GLU A 152 3.25 -10.00 -3.16
N ALA A 153 3.37 -9.12 -2.16
CA ALA A 153 3.18 -7.68 -2.33
C ALA A 153 4.11 -7.08 -3.41
N ARG A 154 5.21 -7.76 -3.76
CA ARG A 154 6.13 -7.37 -4.85
C ARG A 154 5.60 -7.75 -6.23
N LEU A 155 4.61 -8.64 -6.33
CA LEU A 155 3.99 -9.12 -7.57
C LEU A 155 3.00 -8.11 -8.14
N VAL A 156 3.41 -6.83 -8.18
CA VAL A 156 2.69 -5.77 -8.88
C VAL A 156 2.41 -6.21 -10.31
N ASP A 157 1.21 -5.89 -10.79
CA ASP A 157 0.76 -6.25 -12.13
C ASP A 157 1.75 -5.70 -13.19
N PRO A 158 2.08 -6.48 -14.24
CA PRO A 158 3.03 -6.06 -15.26
C PRO A 158 2.78 -4.66 -15.84
N LEU A 159 1.52 -4.24 -15.98
CA LEU A 159 1.15 -2.91 -16.49
C LEU A 159 1.61 -1.77 -15.57
N TRP A 160 1.68 -2.03 -14.27
CA TRP A 160 1.95 -1.02 -13.25
C TRP A 160 3.40 -1.00 -12.76
N ARG A 161 4.20 -2.07 -12.97
CA ARG A 161 5.55 -2.21 -12.41
C ARG A 161 6.46 -1.00 -12.62
N ALA A 162 6.54 -0.49 -13.85
CA ALA A 162 7.40 0.64 -14.18
C ALA A 162 6.93 1.93 -13.48
N PHE A 163 5.61 2.17 -13.46
CA PHE A 163 5.02 3.34 -12.82
C PHE A 163 5.14 3.27 -11.29
N ALA A 164 4.85 2.11 -10.70
CA ALA A 164 5.01 1.83 -9.27
C ALA A 164 6.46 2.04 -8.81
N ALA A 165 7.42 1.47 -9.53
CA ALA A 165 8.84 1.67 -9.24
C ALA A 165 9.23 3.15 -9.30
N ARG A 166 8.72 3.89 -10.30
CA ARG A 166 8.97 5.34 -10.42
C ARG A 166 8.31 6.13 -9.30
N ALA A 167 7.09 5.79 -8.89
CA ALA A 167 6.40 6.44 -7.79
C ALA A 167 7.16 6.27 -6.47
N LEU A 168 7.68 5.07 -6.19
CA LEU A 168 8.51 4.81 -5.01
C LEU A 168 9.82 5.59 -5.03
N GLN A 169 10.45 5.79 -6.19
CA GLN A 169 11.66 6.63 -6.31
C GLN A 169 11.41 8.11 -6.00
N ILE A 170 10.21 8.62 -6.28
CA ILE A 170 9.87 10.03 -6.04
C ILE A 170 9.43 10.24 -4.57
N ALA A 171 8.90 9.19 -3.94
CA ALA A 171 8.42 9.24 -2.57
C ALA A 171 9.49 8.92 -1.51
N ALA A 172 10.67 8.45 -1.92
CA ALA A 172 11.83 8.16 -1.07
C ALA A 172 12.66 9.41 -0.78
#